data_AF-A0A497FF58-F1
#
_entry.id   AF-A0A497FF58-F1
#
_cell.length_a   1.000
_cell.length_b   1.000
_cell.length_c   1.000
_cell.angle_alpha   90.00
_cell.angle_beta   90.00
_cell.angle_gamma   90.00
#
_symmetry.space_group_name_H-M   'P 1'
#
loop_
_entity.id
_entity.type
_entity.pdbx_description
1 polymer ?
#
loop_
_entity_poly.entity_id
_entity_poly.type
_entity_poly.pdbx_seq_one_letter_code
_entity_poly.pdbx_strand_id
1 'polypeptide(L)'
;MKAINIDEYLENQGLEFELHGKKFTVTDLNDKVREMLEAEQPNEREIVKELLGCTDEDLKGYGLVAFAAIIREVTENLLRPPSLPDQLKD
;
A
#
# COMPACT_ATOMS: atom_id res chain seq x y z
N MET A 1 14.21 22.43 17.94
CA MET A 1 13.73 21.12 17.45
C MET A 1 12.47 21.38 16.66
N LYS A 2 12.41 21.00 15.38
CA LYS A 2 11.15 20.97 14.64
C LYS A 2 10.38 19.74 15.10
N ALA A 3 9.15 19.92 15.57
CA ALA A 3 8.25 18.81 15.80
C ALA A 3 7.69 18.38 14.44
N ILE A 4 7.81 17.09 14.12
CA ILE A 4 7.20 16.51 12.92
C ILE A 4 5.90 15.84 13.35
N ASN A 5 4.80 16.20 12.71
CA ASN A 5 3.52 15.54 12.90
C ASN A 5 3.48 14.27 12.04
N ILE A 6 3.57 13.10 12.68
CA ILE A 6 3.62 11.81 11.98
C ILE A 6 2.25 11.46 11.37
N ASP A 7 1.16 11.85 12.03
CA ASP A 7 -0.20 11.57 11.54
C ASP A 7 -0.44 12.29 10.21
N GLU A 8 -0.10 13.58 10.14
CA GLU A 8 -0.21 14.38 8.92
C GLU A 8 0.75 13.91 7.81
N TYR A 9 1.94 13.40 8.19
CA TYR A 9 2.85 12.81 7.23
C TYR A 9 2.27 11.54 6.58
N LEU A 10 1.68 10.65 7.38
CA LEU A 10 1.09 9.40 6.91
C LEU A 10 -0.18 9.65 6.08
N GLU A 11 -1.02 10.62 6.45
CA GLU A 11 -2.19 11.00 5.65
C GLU A 11 -1.80 11.53 4.26
N ASN A 12 -0.72 12.32 4.17
CA ASN A 12 -0.26 12.86 2.90
C ASN A 12 0.46 11.84 2.00
N GLN A 13 1.02 10.78 2.58
CA GLN A 13 1.73 9.72 1.85
C GLN A 13 0.85 8.48 1.58
N GLY A 14 -0.31 8.39 2.23
CA GLY A 14 -1.24 7.29 2.08
C GLY A 14 -1.78 7.19 0.65
N LEU A 15 -1.90 5.95 0.17
CA LEU A 15 -2.50 5.65 -1.13
C LEU A 15 -3.98 5.32 -0.96
N GLU A 16 -4.83 5.95 -1.76
CA GLU A 16 -6.26 5.62 -1.85
C GLU A 16 -6.54 4.77 -3.10
N PHE A 17 -7.15 3.61 -2.90
CA PHE A 17 -7.62 2.72 -3.95
C PHE A 17 -9.15 2.65 -3.92
N GLU A 18 -9.79 2.65 -5.09
CA GLU A 18 -11.23 2.49 -5.21
C GLU A 18 -11.56 1.16 -5.92
N LEU A 19 -12.28 0.28 -5.24
CA LEU A 19 -12.78 -0.99 -5.78
C LEU A 19 -14.31 -1.01 -5.67
N HIS A 20 -15.02 -1.22 -6.77
CA HIS A 20 -16.49 -1.17 -6.82
C HIS A 20 -17.13 0.06 -6.14
N GLY A 21 -16.48 1.22 -6.20
CA GLY A 21 -16.95 2.46 -5.56
C GLY A 21 -16.70 2.55 -4.05
N LYS A 22 -16.02 1.56 -3.46
CA LYS A 22 -15.56 1.57 -2.07
C LYS A 22 -14.09 1.95 -2.03
N LYS A 23 -13.76 2.88 -1.13
CA LYS A 23 -12.41 3.41 -0.95
C LYS A 23 -11.66 2.65 0.13
N PHE A 24 -10.39 2.37 -0.14
CA PHE A 24 -9.46 1.69 0.74
C PHE A 24 -8.19 2.53 0.81
N THR A 25 -7.70 2.80 2.01
CA THR A 25 -6.51 3.62 2.23
C THR A 25 -5.39 2.75 2.79
N VAL A 26 -4.22 2.83 2.16
CA VAL A 26 -2.99 2.18 2.63
C VAL A 26 -2.03 3.26 3.06
N THR A 27 -1.80 3.38 4.36
CA THR A 27 -0.85 4.34 4.94
C THR A 27 0.48 3.71 5.28
N ASP A 28 0.51 2.40 5.47
CA ASP A 28 1.71 1.67 5.87
C ASP A 28 1.64 0.20 5.42
N LEU A 29 2.77 -0.48 5.45
CA LEU A 29 2.93 -1.88 5.10
C LEU A 29 3.26 -2.70 6.35
N ASN A 30 2.40 -3.65 6.68
CA ASN A 30 2.69 -4.57 7.78
C ASN A 30 3.77 -5.61 7.38
N ASP A 31 4.48 -6.15 8.37
CA ASP A 31 5.55 -7.13 8.14
C ASP A 31 5.04 -8.37 7.38
N LYS A 32 3.79 -8.75 7.62
CA LYS A 32 3.14 -9.90 6.98
C LYS A 32 3.03 -9.74 5.46
N VAL A 33 2.65 -8.55 4.97
CA VAL A 33 2.62 -8.24 3.52
C VAL A 33 4.02 -8.33 2.93
N ARG A 34 5.03 -7.85 3.66
CA ARG A 34 6.42 -7.92 3.21
C ARG A 34 6.90 -9.38 3.06
N GLU A 35 6.61 -10.22 4.05
CA GLU A 35 6.91 -11.66 3.98
C GLU A 35 6.20 -12.34 2.79
N MET A 36 4.94 -11.97 2.52
CA MET A 36 4.19 -12.51 1.37
C MET A 36 4.77 -12.07 0.02
N LEU A 37 5.27 -10.83 -0.08
CA LEU A 37 5.91 -10.31 -1.29
C LEU A 37 7.26 -10.99 -1.56
N GLU A 38 7.98 -11.41 -0.52
CA GLU A 38 9.28 -12.09 -0.61
C GLU A 38 9.17 -13.62 -0.76
N ALA A 39 7.97 -14.18 -0.70
CA ALA A 39 7.72 -15.61 -0.86
C ALA A 39 8.08 -16.10 -2.29
N GLU A 40 8.53 -17.36 -2.41
CA GLU A 40 8.86 -17.97 -3.71
C GLU A 40 7.67 -18.01 -4.69
N GLN A 41 6.45 -18.08 -4.17
CA GLN A 41 5.21 -18.03 -4.93
C GLN A 41 4.24 -17.06 -4.25
N PRO A 42 4.34 -15.76 -4.53
CA PRO A 42 3.46 -14.76 -3.94
C PRO A 42 2.04 -14.97 -4.46
N ASN A 43 1.06 -14.92 -3.56
CA ASN A 43 -0.35 -14.93 -3.93
C ASN A 43 -0.87 -13.49 -3.95
N GLU A 44 -0.96 -12.90 -5.15
CA GLU A 44 -1.26 -11.48 -5.31
C GLU A 44 -2.62 -11.10 -4.74
N ARG A 45 -3.59 -12.02 -4.79
CA ARG A 45 -4.92 -11.79 -4.23
C ARG A 45 -4.86 -11.67 -2.71
N GLU A 46 -4.16 -12.58 -2.04
CA GLU A 46 -4.01 -12.54 -0.58
C GLU A 46 -3.20 -11.33 -0.12
N ILE A 47 -2.17 -10.96 -0.88
CA ILE A 47 -1.39 -9.74 -0.65
C ILE A 47 -2.28 -8.51 -0.72
N VAL A 48 -3.11 -8.38 -1.76
CA VAL A 48 -4.03 -7.25 -1.89
C VAL A 48 -5.08 -7.20 -0.77
N LYS A 49 -5.59 -8.36 -0.33
CA LYS A 49 -6.52 -8.42 0.82
C LYS A 49 -5.86 -7.92 2.09
N GLU A 50 -4.63 -8.33 2.35
CA GLU A 50 -3.88 -7.89 3.52
C GLU A 50 -3.50 -6.40 3.43
N LEU A 51 -3.14 -5.92 2.24
CA LEU A 51 -2.83 -4.51 1.97
C LEU A 51 -4.01 -3.58 2.19
N LEU A 52 -5.15 -3.89 1.57
CA LEU A 52 -6.32 -3.02 1.56
C LEU A 52 -7.27 -3.30 2.73
N GLY A 53 -7.08 -4.40 3.46
CA GLY A 53 -8.06 -4.90 4.44
C GLY A 53 -9.41 -5.26 3.80
N CYS A 54 -9.41 -5.63 2.52
CA CYS A 54 -10.62 -5.89 1.75
C CYS A 54 -11.02 -7.38 1.76
N THR A 55 -12.27 -7.66 1.45
CA THR A 55 -12.82 -9.03 1.38
C THR A 55 -12.70 -9.62 -0.02
N ASP A 56 -12.88 -10.94 -0.14
CA ASP A 56 -12.96 -11.61 -1.44
C ASP A 56 -14.11 -11.11 -2.33
N GLU A 57 -15.17 -10.58 -1.73
CA GLU A 57 -16.28 -9.97 -2.46
C GLU A 57 -15.87 -8.64 -3.09
N ASP A 58 -15.10 -7.81 -2.36
CA ASP A 58 -14.56 -6.55 -2.87
C ASP A 58 -13.63 -6.78 -4.07
N LEU A 59 -12.94 -7.92 -4.12
CA LEU A 59 -12.04 -8.30 -5.22
C LEU A 59 -12.73 -9.04 -6.37
N LYS A 60 -14.02 -9.32 -6.25
CA LYS A 60 -14.76 -10.09 -7.27
C LYS A 60 -14.78 -9.33 -8.60
N GLY A 61 -14.40 -10.00 -9.68
CA GLY A 61 -14.36 -9.41 -11.02
C GLY A 61 -13.03 -8.73 -11.37
N TYR A 62 -12.13 -8.58 -10.41
CA TYR A 62 -10.75 -8.18 -10.66
C TYR A 62 -9.85 -9.41 -10.84
N GLY A 63 -8.88 -9.28 -11.73
CA GLY A 63 -7.92 -10.35 -12.04
C GLY A 63 -6.49 -9.97 -11.66
N LEU A 64 -5.54 -10.85 -12.01
CA LEU A 64 -4.12 -10.70 -11.68
C LEU A 64 -3.53 -9.33 -12.07
N VAL A 65 -3.94 -8.77 -13.21
CA VAL A 65 -3.45 -7.45 -13.66
C VAL A 65 -3.81 -6.34 -12.67
N ALA A 66 -5.03 -6.35 -12.12
CA ALA A 66 -5.45 -5.35 -11.15
C ALA A 66 -4.69 -5.52 -9.83
N PHE A 67 -4.49 -6.76 -9.38
CA PHE A 67 -3.76 -7.03 -8.15
C PHE A 67 -2.28 -6.63 -8.27
N ALA A 68 -1.64 -6.95 -9.39
CA ALA A 68 -0.28 -6.55 -9.68
C ALA A 68 -0.13 -5.01 -9.73
N ALA A 69 -1.11 -4.30 -10.29
CA ALA A 69 -1.12 -2.83 -10.30
C ALA A 69 -1.19 -2.24 -8.89
N ILE A 70 -2.08 -2.75 -8.03
CA ILE A 70 -2.21 -2.31 -6.63
C ILE A 70 -0.90 -2.55 -5.88
N ILE A 71 -0.36 -3.76 -5.96
CA ILE A 71 0.90 -4.13 -5.30
C ILE A 71 2.04 -3.23 -5.78
N ARG A 72 2.11 -2.97 -7.09
CA ARG A 72 3.14 -2.09 -7.66
C ARG A 72 3.05 -0.68 -7.10
N GLU A 73 1.88 -0.04 -7.14
CA GLU A 73 1.69 1.31 -6.61
C GLU A 73 2.08 1.40 -5.13
N VAL A 74 1.68 0.41 -4.33
CA VAL A 74 2.07 0.35 -2.92
C VAL A 74 3.58 0.20 -2.75
N THR A 75 4.21 -0.71 -3.50
CA THR A 75 5.66 -0.96 -3.37
C THR A 75 6.51 0.22 -3.85
N GLU A 76 6.07 0.92 -4.90
CA GLU A 76 6.79 2.08 -5.47
C GLU A 76 6.68 3.33 -4.58
N ASN A 77 5.55 3.54 -3.89
CA ASN A 77 5.36 4.73 -3.06
C ASN A 77 5.67 4.52 -1.57
N LEU A 78 5.38 3.33 -1.00
CA LEU A 78 5.54 3.07 0.44
C LEU A 78 6.83 2.29 0.78
N LEU A 79 7.23 1.29 -0.02
CA LEU A 79 8.44 0.49 0.25
C LEU A 79 9.73 1.14 -0.22
N ARG A 80 9.66 1.84 -1.36
CA ARG A 80 10.73 2.71 -1.84
C ARG A 80 10.26 4.14 -1.66
N PRO A 81 10.29 4.71 -0.44
CA PRO A 81 9.91 6.09 -0.27
C PRO A 81 10.70 6.93 -1.29
N PRO A 82 10.05 7.76 -2.13
CA PRO A 82 10.77 8.73 -2.92
C PRO A 82 11.64 9.49 -1.92
N SER A 83 12.93 9.62 -2.24
CA SER A 83 13.95 10.18 -1.35
C SER A 83 13.33 11.28 -0.50
N LEU A 84 13.32 11.10 0.83
CA LEU A 84 12.68 11.98 1.81
C LEU A 84 12.68 13.42 1.27
N PRO A 85 11.52 14.10 1.20
CA PRO A 85 11.46 15.44 0.60
C PRO A 85 12.60 16.28 1.17
N ASP A 86 13.31 17.00 0.30
CA ASP A 86 14.58 17.71 0.61
C ASP A 86 14.45 18.64 1.84
N GLN A 87 13.23 18.98 2.25
CA GLN A 87 12.90 19.65 3.50
C GLN A 87 13.24 18.89 4.81
N LEU A 88 13.67 17.63 4.71
CA LEU A 88 14.11 16.79 5.83
C LEU A 88 15.64 16.63 5.90
N LYS A 89 16.40 17.34 5.05
CA LYS A 89 17.88 17.29 5.01
C LYS A 89 18.60 18.37 5.84
N ASP A 90 17.88 19.17 6.63
CA ASP A 90 18.44 20.22 7.50
C ASP A 90 18.44 19.84 8.98
#